data_AF-A0A4U9U8A4-F1
#
_entry.id   AF-A0A4U9U8A4-F1
#
_cell.length_a   1.000
_cell.length_b   1.000
_cell.length_c   1.000
_cell.angle_alpha   90.00
_cell.angle_beta   90.00
_cell.angle_gamma   90.00
#
_symmetry.space_group_name_H-M   'P 1'
#
loop_
_entity.id
_entity.type
_entity.pdbx_description
1 polymer ?
#
loop_
_entity_poly.entity_id
_entity_poly.type
_entity_poly.pdbx_seq_one_letter_code
_entity_poly.pdbx_strand_id
1 'polypeptide(L)'
;MENRINKEVLEVPMDFRIACEAFGIQVADFLQLLIDHFAFVNVFAAEDSVYDLVAKGLAEAEDELEKMGGYKTNYSYEDSAGQCFPLYKQLFKLAMNRNYSWNAKRRRARKTIDKLFLIMSSKVKIRPTLYLDEETPIRLNRDFRIWSMIHNCPAIPVLNAIMQRVSLADLYARVHLDETEHNPILGLYLRVQSGYGDLADAGHINSLGFKNFLCDLQEFKMRYFLFYRLSDRIEIYRDRFLENYNEMNKTTIR
;
A
#
# COMPACT_ATOMS: atom_id res chain seq x y z
N MET A 1 22.09 13.43 28.05
CA MET A 1 22.22 12.70 26.76
C MET A 1 20.89 12.04 26.47
N GLU A 2 19.97 12.78 25.85
CA GLU A 2 18.72 12.20 25.35
C GLU A 2 19.02 11.53 24.01
N ASN A 3 18.96 10.20 23.99
CA ASN A 3 18.90 9.41 22.76
C ASN A 3 17.57 9.72 22.06
N ARG A 4 17.52 10.84 21.34
CA ARG A 4 16.53 11.02 20.27
C ARG A 4 16.92 10.06 19.16
N ILE A 5 16.46 8.82 19.28
CA ILE A 5 16.36 7.92 18.13
C ILE A 5 15.49 8.68 17.14
N ASN A 6 16.10 9.19 16.08
CA ASN A 6 15.39 9.75 14.93
C ASN A 6 14.56 8.60 14.35
N LYS A 7 13.35 8.40 14.90
CA LYS A 7 12.37 7.45 14.39
C LYS A 7 11.80 8.14 13.18
N GLU A 8 12.27 7.76 11.99
CA GLU A 8 11.53 8.05 10.76
C GLU A 8 10.15 7.37 10.94
N VAL A 9 9.13 8.17 11.21
CA VAL A 9 7.75 7.73 11.41
C VAL A 9 7.04 7.73 10.05
N LEU A 10 6.10 6.81 9.84
CA LEU A 10 5.26 6.81 8.64
C LEU A 10 4.37 8.06 8.62
N GLU A 11 4.35 8.76 7.49
CA GLU A 11 3.53 9.96 7.32
C GLU A 11 2.23 9.54 6.63
N VAL A 12 1.20 9.24 7.43
CA VAL A 12 -0.09 8.80 6.92
C VAL A 12 -0.85 10.00 6.33
N PRO A 13 -1.08 10.07 5.00
CA PRO A 13 -1.78 11.16 4.34
C PRO A 13 -3.23 11.27 4.82
N MET A 14 -3.77 12.49 4.86
CA MET A 14 -5.14 12.72 5.33
C MET A 14 -6.19 11.99 4.48
N ASP A 15 -6.07 12.03 3.15
CA ASP A 15 -6.99 11.32 2.24
C ASP A 15 -7.04 9.81 2.55
N PHE A 16 -5.90 9.21 2.88
CA PHE A 16 -5.82 7.80 3.25
C PHE A 16 -6.41 7.52 4.63
N ARG A 17 -6.16 8.39 5.63
CA ARG A 17 -6.81 8.30 6.94
C ARG A 17 -8.32 8.34 6.82
N ILE A 18 -8.84 9.27 6.00
CA ILE A 18 -10.28 9.39 5.76
C ILE A 18 -10.83 8.13 5.09
N ALA A 19 -10.11 7.58 4.09
CA ALA A 19 -10.51 6.33 3.46
C ALA A 19 -10.63 5.19 4.48
N CYS A 20 -9.57 4.95 5.24
CA CYS A 20 -9.51 3.95 6.30
C CYS A 20 -10.66 4.11 7.30
N GLU A 21 -10.84 5.32 7.86
CA GLU A 21 -11.90 5.61 8.83
C GLU A 21 -13.29 5.41 8.23
N ALA A 22 -13.51 5.86 6.99
CA ALA A 22 -14.80 5.77 6.33
C ALA A 22 -15.33 4.33 6.31
N PHE A 23 -14.45 3.33 6.21
CA PHE A 23 -14.85 1.91 6.16
C PHE A 23 -14.39 1.09 7.38
N GLY A 24 -13.97 1.76 8.46
CA GLY A 24 -13.60 1.09 9.72
C GLY A 24 -12.38 0.19 9.57
N ILE A 25 -11.42 0.56 8.70
CA ILE A 25 -10.19 -0.17 8.45
C ILE A 25 -9.06 0.53 9.21
N GLN A 26 -8.37 -0.19 10.10
CA GLN A 26 -7.21 0.37 10.77
C GLN A 26 -6.02 0.53 9.80
N VAL A 27 -5.36 1.68 9.84
CA VAL A 27 -4.21 2.00 8.96
C VAL A 27 -3.11 0.94 9.10
N ALA A 28 -2.77 0.57 10.35
CA ALA A 28 -1.73 -0.41 10.62
C ALA A 28 -2.06 -1.78 10.02
N ASP A 29 -3.31 -2.22 10.14
CA ASP A 29 -3.76 -3.52 9.63
C ASP A 29 -3.75 -3.55 8.10
N PHE A 30 -4.16 -2.46 7.44
CA PHE A 30 -4.06 -2.34 6.00
C PHE A 30 -2.61 -2.43 5.51
N LEU A 31 -1.71 -1.68 6.14
CA LEU A 31 -0.28 -1.71 5.79
C LEU A 31 0.34 -3.08 6.04
N GLN A 32 0.00 -3.74 7.15
CA GLN A 32 0.47 -5.09 7.46
C GLN A 32 -0.06 -6.10 6.44
N LEU A 33 -1.34 -6.03 6.07
CA LEU A 33 -1.94 -6.88 5.03
C LEU A 33 -1.22 -6.68 3.69
N LEU A 34 -0.98 -5.44 3.28
CA LEU A 34 -0.24 -5.12 2.06
C LEU A 34 1.14 -5.77 2.07
N ILE A 35 1.89 -5.61 3.16
CA ILE A 35 3.23 -6.20 3.31
C ILE A 35 3.14 -7.73 3.25
N ASP A 36 2.21 -8.35 3.97
CA ASP A 36 2.06 -9.80 4.01
C ASP A 36 1.64 -10.39 2.66
N HIS A 37 0.96 -9.60 1.82
CA HIS A 37 0.56 -9.94 0.46
C HIS A 37 1.59 -9.54 -0.60
N PHE A 38 2.73 -8.98 -0.20
CA PHE A 38 3.86 -8.82 -1.12
C PHE A 38 4.70 -10.09 -1.18
N ALA A 39 4.74 -10.70 -2.37
CA ALA A 39 5.64 -11.80 -2.69
C ALA A 39 6.53 -11.40 -3.86
N PHE A 40 7.85 -11.42 -3.68
CA PHE A 40 8.78 -10.90 -4.67
C PHE A 40 8.75 -11.69 -5.99
N VAL A 41 8.33 -12.97 -5.96
CA VAL A 41 8.13 -13.78 -7.18
C VAL A 41 7.02 -13.23 -8.09
N ASN A 42 6.05 -12.50 -7.53
CA ASN A 42 4.93 -11.92 -8.27
C ASN A 42 5.34 -10.72 -9.13
N VAL A 43 6.49 -10.09 -8.84
CA VAL A 43 7.06 -9.02 -9.68
C VAL A 43 7.29 -9.50 -11.11
N PHE A 44 7.65 -10.77 -11.30
CA PHE A 44 8.09 -11.27 -12.60
C PHE A 44 6.97 -11.67 -13.54
N ALA A 45 5.75 -11.90 -13.04
CA ALA A 45 4.65 -12.34 -13.89
C ALA A 45 3.31 -11.90 -13.30
N ALA A 46 2.44 -11.42 -14.18
CA ALA A 46 1.12 -10.96 -13.79
C ALA A 46 0.19 -12.11 -13.41
N GLU A 47 -0.67 -11.85 -12.44
CA GLU A 47 -1.85 -12.66 -12.13
C GLU A 47 -3.03 -11.76 -11.75
N ASP A 48 -4.26 -12.25 -11.85
CA ASP A 48 -5.41 -11.49 -11.35
C ASP A 48 -5.63 -11.81 -9.86
N SER A 49 -4.76 -11.26 -9.00
CA SER A 49 -4.80 -11.51 -7.56
C SER A 49 -4.36 -10.30 -6.73
N VAL A 50 -4.69 -10.32 -5.44
CA VAL A 50 -4.25 -9.30 -4.48
C VAL A 50 -2.72 -9.16 -4.44
N TYR A 51 -1.97 -10.25 -4.62
CA TYR A 51 -0.51 -10.22 -4.64
C TYR A 51 0.05 -9.48 -5.87
N ASP A 52 -0.66 -9.55 -7.00
CA ASP A 52 -0.32 -8.81 -8.21
C ASP A 52 -0.63 -7.31 -8.06
N LEU A 53 -1.77 -6.97 -7.45
CA LEU A 53 -2.10 -5.58 -7.12
C LEU A 53 -1.03 -4.95 -6.22
N VAL A 54 -0.58 -5.67 -5.19
CA VAL A 54 0.50 -5.22 -4.30
C VAL A 54 1.81 -5.07 -5.06
N ALA A 55 2.20 -6.07 -5.88
CA ALA A 55 3.46 -6.02 -6.61
C ALA A 55 3.50 -4.86 -7.62
N LYS A 56 2.42 -4.64 -8.37
CA LYS A 56 2.29 -3.52 -9.31
C LYS A 56 2.26 -2.18 -8.59
N GLY A 57 1.50 -2.09 -7.50
CA GLY A 57 1.42 -0.87 -6.72
C GLY A 57 2.75 -0.46 -6.08
N LEU A 58 3.58 -1.43 -5.69
CA LEU A 58 4.95 -1.17 -5.24
C LEU A 58 5.84 -0.64 -6.37
N ALA A 59 5.76 -1.23 -7.56
CA ALA A 59 6.52 -0.76 -8.71
C ALA A 59 6.10 0.66 -9.14
N GLU A 60 4.79 0.95 -9.16
CA GLU A 60 4.30 2.31 -9.47
C GLU A 60 4.72 3.34 -8.41
N ALA A 61 4.68 2.97 -7.13
CA ALA A 61 5.15 3.85 -6.05
C ALA A 61 6.65 4.13 -6.18
N GLU A 62 7.45 3.13 -6.56
CA GLU A 62 8.88 3.33 -6.82
C GLU A 62 9.12 4.27 -8.00
N ASP A 63 8.46 4.05 -9.14
CA ASP A 63 8.57 4.88 -10.34
C ASP A 63 8.27 6.37 -10.03
N GLU A 64 7.29 6.64 -9.15
CA GLU A 64 6.98 8.00 -8.70
C GLU A 64 8.08 8.60 -7.84
N LEU A 65 8.64 7.82 -6.91
CA LEU A 65 9.74 8.26 -6.07
C LEU A 65 11.00 8.54 -6.90
N GLU A 66 11.27 7.75 -7.94
CA GLU A 66 12.36 8.01 -8.88
C GLU A 66 12.16 9.34 -9.63
N LYS A 67 10.94 9.60 -10.13
CA LYS A 67 10.61 10.88 -10.80
C LYS A 67 10.77 12.09 -9.89
N MET A 68 10.56 11.93 -8.59
CA MET A 68 10.74 12.99 -7.57
C MET A 68 12.21 13.23 -7.16
N GLY A 69 13.17 12.57 -7.82
CA GLY A 69 14.61 12.74 -7.56
C GLY A 69 15.28 11.52 -6.95
N GLY A 70 14.50 10.45 -6.68
CA GLY A 70 14.97 9.16 -6.22
C GLY A 70 15.55 9.15 -4.81
N TYR A 71 15.66 7.96 -4.23
CA TYR A 71 16.39 7.74 -2.99
C TYR A 71 17.75 7.13 -3.33
N LYS A 72 18.81 7.94 -3.21
CA LYS A 72 20.18 7.42 -3.26
C LYS A 72 20.57 6.95 -1.87
N THR A 73 20.31 5.68 -1.64
CA THR A 73 20.92 4.96 -0.54
C THR A 73 22.35 4.54 -0.93
N ASN A 74 23.25 4.38 0.04
CA ASN A 74 24.67 4.03 -0.19
C ASN A 74 24.89 2.53 -0.50
N TYR A 75 23.83 1.77 -0.83
CA TYR A 75 23.97 0.34 -1.09
C TYR A 75 24.47 0.11 -2.53
N SER A 76 25.72 -0.33 -2.67
CA SER A 76 26.20 -0.87 -3.94
C SER A 76 25.85 -2.35 -4.04
N TYR A 77 24.98 -2.69 -4.99
CA TYR A 77 24.60 -4.07 -5.32
C TYR A 77 25.72 -4.82 -6.08
N GLU A 78 26.72 -4.10 -6.61
CA GLU A 78 27.73 -4.63 -7.53
C GLU A 78 28.51 -5.81 -6.95
N ASP A 79 28.90 -5.73 -5.68
CA ASP A 79 29.70 -6.76 -5.02
C ASP A 79 28.93 -8.06 -4.71
N SER A 80 27.59 -8.04 -4.76
CA SER A 80 26.73 -9.22 -4.52
C SER A 80 26.00 -9.70 -5.78
N ALA A 81 26.04 -8.92 -6.86
CA ALA A 81 25.29 -9.17 -8.09
C ALA A 81 25.55 -10.57 -8.66
N GLY A 82 26.82 -11.01 -8.67
CA GLY A 82 27.21 -12.32 -9.20
C GLY A 82 26.59 -13.51 -8.46
N GLN A 83 26.39 -13.40 -7.13
CA GLN A 83 25.78 -14.46 -6.32
C GLN A 83 24.25 -14.41 -6.34
N CYS A 84 23.67 -13.20 -6.44
CA CYS A 84 22.23 -13.02 -6.47
C CYS A 84 21.63 -13.33 -7.86
N PHE A 85 22.34 -13.04 -8.95
CA PHE A 85 21.82 -13.22 -10.32
C PHE A 85 21.29 -14.63 -10.64
N PRO A 86 21.98 -15.75 -10.28
CA PRO A 86 21.44 -17.09 -10.46
C PRO A 86 20.12 -17.32 -9.72
N LEU A 87 19.94 -16.71 -8.54
CA LEU A 87 18.73 -16.83 -7.73
C LEU A 87 17.57 -16.04 -8.36
N TYR A 88 17.82 -14.84 -8.92
CA TYR A 88 16.82 -14.12 -9.73
C TYR A 88 16.36 -14.94 -10.91
N LYS A 89 17.30 -15.52 -11.66
CA LYS A 89 16.97 -16.37 -12.81
C LYS A 89 16.11 -17.57 -12.41
N GLN A 90 16.33 -18.14 -11.22
CA GLN A 90 15.48 -19.20 -10.68
C GLN A 90 14.07 -18.70 -10.34
N LEU A 91 13.95 -17.53 -9.69
CA LEU A 91 12.66 -16.92 -9.37
C LEU A 91 11.87 -16.57 -10.63
N PHE A 92 12.51 -15.95 -11.61
CA PHE A 92 11.91 -15.65 -12.92
C PHE A 92 11.40 -16.91 -13.62
N LYS A 93 12.23 -17.95 -13.71
CA LYS A 93 11.82 -19.25 -14.29
C LYS A 93 10.64 -19.88 -13.54
N LEU A 94 10.62 -19.76 -12.21
CA LEU A 94 9.52 -20.26 -11.38
C LEU A 94 8.22 -19.48 -11.63
N ALA A 95 8.30 -18.15 -11.72
CA ALA A 95 7.17 -17.27 -12.02
C ALA A 95 6.54 -17.59 -13.38
N MET A 96 7.38 -17.85 -14.39
CA MET A 96 6.94 -18.20 -15.75
C MET A 96 6.44 -19.65 -15.91
N ASN A 97 6.63 -20.50 -14.91
CA ASN A 97 6.26 -21.91 -15.02
C ASN A 97 4.74 -22.11 -14.90
N ARG A 98 4.08 -22.47 -16.00
CA ARG A 98 2.62 -22.68 -16.05
C ARG A 98 2.14 -23.96 -15.33
N ASN A 99 3.04 -24.89 -15.02
CA ASN A 99 2.67 -26.17 -14.39
C ASN A 99 2.44 -26.05 -12.88
N TYR A 100 2.72 -24.89 -12.27
CA TYR A 100 2.51 -24.66 -10.84
C TYR A 100 1.43 -23.60 -10.63
N SER A 101 0.52 -23.87 -9.67
CA SER A 101 -0.36 -22.83 -9.14
C SER A 101 0.46 -21.74 -8.45
N TRP A 102 -0.11 -20.54 -8.33
CA TRP A 102 0.56 -19.41 -7.70
C TRP A 102 0.93 -19.66 -6.23
N ASN A 103 0.05 -20.31 -5.47
CA ASN A 103 0.37 -20.75 -4.11
C ASN A 103 1.58 -21.70 -4.07
N ALA A 104 1.70 -22.60 -5.05
CA ALA A 104 2.85 -23.49 -5.17
C ALA A 104 4.12 -22.73 -5.57
N LYS A 105 4.02 -21.75 -6.48
CA LYS A 105 5.14 -20.87 -6.87
C LYS A 105 5.66 -20.08 -5.67
N ARG A 106 4.78 -19.37 -4.94
CA ARG A 106 5.16 -18.60 -3.74
C ARG A 106 5.80 -19.48 -2.67
N ARG A 107 5.21 -20.65 -2.38
CA ARG A 107 5.79 -21.61 -1.42
C ARG A 107 7.19 -22.08 -1.83
N ARG A 108 7.40 -22.38 -3.12
CA ARG A 108 8.71 -22.80 -3.65
C ARG A 108 9.72 -21.66 -3.67
N ALA A 109 9.27 -20.44 -3.95
CA ALA A 109 10.10 -19.24 -3.98
C ALA A 109 10.74 -18.94 -2.61
N ARG A 110 10.05 -19.23 -1.49
CA ARG A 110 10.54 -18.95 -0.12
C ARG A 110 11.98 -19.38 0.11
N LYS A 111 12.39 -20.59 -0.32
CA LYS A 111 13.76 -21.07 -0.14
C LYS A 111 14.79 -20.23 -0.90
N THR A 112 14.43 -19.73 -2.08
CA THR A 112 15.30 -18.88 -2.90
C THR A 112 15.35 -17.47 -2.35
N ILE A 113 14.21 -16.94 -1.91
CA ILE A 113 14.07 -15.65 -1.20
C ILE A 113 14.92 -15.64 0.08
N ASP A 114 14.88 -16.70 0.88
CA ASP A 114 15.68 -16.80 2.11
C ASP A 114 17.19 -16.77 1.83
N LYS A 115 17.64 -17.46 0.78
CA LYS A 115 19.05 -17.41 0.35
C LYS A 115 19.45 -16.02 -0.13
N LEU A 116 18.60 -15.38 -0.92
CA LEU A 116 18.85 -14.06 -1.44
C LEU A 116 18.89 -13.02 -0.30
N PHE A 117 17.96 -13.11 0.64
CA PHE A 117 17.97 -12.29 1.85
C PHE A 117 19.25 -12.48 2.65
N LEU A 118 19.73 -13.72 2.84
CA LEU A 118 20.98 -13.97 3.58
C LEU A 118 22.19 -13.32 2.90
N ILE A 119 22.30 -13.43 1.58
CA ILE A 119 23.39 -12.81 0.81
C ILE A 119 23.33 -11.28 0.93
N MET A 120 22.15 -10.67 0.74
CA MET A 120 22.00 -9.22 0.74
C MET A 120 22.09 -8.61 2.14
N SER A 121 21.50 -9.25 3.15
CA SER A 121 21.49 -8.75 4.54
C SER A 121 22.86 -8.79 5.22
N SER A 122 23.83 -9.53 4.66
CA SER A 122 25.22 -9.49 5.11
C SER A 122 25.88 -8.12 4.90
N LYS A 123 25.39 -7.35 3.92
CA LYS A 123 25.94 -6.03 3.56
C LYS A 123 25.02 -4.88 3.96
N VAL A 124 23.71 -5.13 4.05
CA VAL A 124 22.69 -4.11 4.27
C VAL A 124 21.75 -4.52 5.39
N LYS A 125 21.67 -3.72 6.46
CA LYS A 125 20.72 -3.94 7.55
C LYS A 125 19.48 -3.08 7.35
N ILE A 126 18.43 -3.66 6.78
CA ILE A 126 17.08 -3.07 6.81
C ILE A 126 16.42 -3.41 8.14
N ARG A 127 15.83 -2.40 8.80
CA ARG A 127 15.05 -2.59 10.03
C ARG A 127 13.88 -3.54 9.74
N PRO A 128 13.70 -4.62 10.53
CA PRO A 128 12.62 -5.57 10.31
C PRO A 128 11.25 -5.02 10.71
N THR A 129 11.22 -3.94 11.50
CA THR A 129 10.00 -3.35 12.05
C THR A 129 10.06 -1.85 11.85
N LEU A 130 8.99 -1.33 11.29
CA LEU A 130 8.67 0.09 11.22
C LEU A 130 7.62 0.39 12.29
N TYR A 131 7.42 1.66 12.59
CA TYR A 131 6.46 2.08 13.60
C TYR A 131 5.56 3.15 12.99
N LEU A 132 4.25 2.95 13.09
CA LEU A 132 3.25 3.93 12.66
C LEU A 132 3.19 5.12 13.63
N ASP A 133 3.30 4.83 14.92
CA ASP A 133 3.35 5.76 16.04
C ASP A 133 4.37 5.22 17.08
N GLU A 134 4.30 5.60 18.36
CA GLU A 134 5.25 5.10 19.35
C GLU A 134 5.08 3.61 19.71
N GLU A 135 3.88 3.06 19.51
CA GLU A 135 3.45 1.77 20.06
C GLU A 135 3.07 0.74 18.99
N THR A 136 2.67 1.18 17.79
CA THR A 136 2.09 0.33 16.74
C THR A 136 3.16 -0.13 15.75
N PRO A 137 3.60 -1.42 15.80
CA PRO A 137 4.67 -1.92 14.96
C PRO A 137 4.12 -2.49 13.64
N ILE A 138 4.79 -2.18 12.53
CA ILE A 138 4.56 -2.77 11.21
C ILE A 138 5.76 -3.63 10.86
N ARG A 139 5.54 -4.93 10.62
CA ARG A 139 6.62 -5.91 10.41
C ARG A 139 6.86 -6.13 8.93
N LEU A 140 8.05 -5.78 8.46
CA LEU A 140 8.47 -6.01 7.09
C LEU A 140 8.77 -7.50 6.86
N ASN A 141 8.08 -8.11 5.89
CA ASN A 141 8.38 -9.47 5.47
C ASN A 141 9.75 -9.54 4.73
N ARG A 142 10.23 -10.74 4.41
CA ARG A 142 11.55 -10.88 3.73
C ARG A 142 11.50 -10.36 2.30
N ASP A 143 10.42 -10.63 1.58
CA ASP A 143 10.21 -10.18 0.21
C ASP A 143 10.31 -8.66 0.08
N PHE A 144 9.65 -7.90 0.96
CA PHE A 144 9.66 -6.44 0.98
C PHE A 144 11.05 -5.89 1.28
N ARG A 145 11.76 -6.49 2.23
CA ARG A 145 13.15 -6.10 2.53
C ARG A 145 14.07 -6.38 1.36
N ILE A 146 13.89 -7.49 0.66
CA ILE A 146 14.63 -7.79 -0.56
C ILE A 146 14.37 -6.73 -1.61
N TRP A 147 13.10 -6.39 -1.86
CA TRP A 147 12.72 -5.31 -2.78
C TRP A 147 13.46 -4.02 -2.44
N SER A 148 13.36 -3.55 -1.20
CA SER A 148 14.06 -2.34 -0.74
C SER A 148 15.59 -2.40 -0.93
N MET A 149 16.22 -3.56 -0.73
CA MET A 149 17.67 -3.70 -0.94
C MET A 149 18.06 -3.66 -2.42
N ILE A 150 17.23 -4.20 -3.32
CA ILE A 150 17.52 -4.27 -4.76
C ILE A 150 17.33 -2.91 -5.40
N HIS A 151 16.18 -2.31 -5.11
CA HIS A 151 15.74 -1.06 -5.69
C HIS A 151 16.32 0.15 -4.95
N ASN A 152 17.18 -0.11 -3.95
CA ASN A 152 17.86 0.90 -3.16
C ASN A 152 16.88 1.91 -2.52
N CYS A 153 15.64 1.46 -2.26
CA CYS A 153 14.53 2.31 -1.89
C CYS A 153 14.09 1.97 -0.45
N PRO A 154 14.21 2.90 0.51
CA PRO A 154 13.82 2.65 1.90
C PRO A 154 12.31 2.37 2.01
N ALA A 155 11.93 1.51 2.95
CA ALA A 155 10.54 1.06 3.07
C ALA A 155 9.55 2.18 3.44
N ILE A 156 9.97 3.18 4.22
CA ILE A 156 9.10 4.28 4.67
C ILE A 156 8.61 5.14 3.48
N PRO A 157 9.50 5.71 2.64
CA PRO A 157 9.10 6.42 1.43
C PRO A 157 8.13 5.63 0.54
N VAL A 158 8.41 4.35 0.33
CA VAL A 158 7.58 3.48 -0.51
C VAL A 158 6.18 3.31 0.08
N LEU A 159 6.09 3.07 1.39
CA LEU A 159 4.79 2.96 2.07
C LEU A 159 4.05 4.31 2.08
N ASN A 160 4.75 5.43 2.26
CA ASN A 160 4.14 6.76 2.16
C ASN A 160 3.57 7.01 0.76
N ALA A 161 4.33 6.69 -0.29
CA ALA A 161 3.88 6.80 -1.68
C ALA A 161 2.68 5.89 -1.97
N ILE A 162 2.69 4.65 -1.49
CA ILE A 162 1.54 3.74 -1.57
C ILE A 162 0.30 4.36 -0.92
N MET A 163 0.42 4.89 0.30
CA MET A 163 -0.72 5.47 1.00
C MET A 163 -1.31 6.67 0.23
N GLN A 164 -0.48 7.46 -0.45
CA GLN A 164 -0.94 8.58 -1.28
C GLN A 164 -1.78 8.15 -2.50
N ARG A 165 -1.67 6.88 -2.94
CA ARG A 165 -2.48 6.35 -4.05
C ARG A 165 -3.92 6.04 -3.67
N VAL A 166 -4.30 6.15 -2.40
CA VAL A 166 -5.66 5.88 -1.93
C VAL A 166 -6.33 7.18 -1.52
N SER A 167 -7.26 7.65 -2.35
CA SER A 167 -8.11 8.80 -2.05
C SER A 167 -9.54 8.52 -2.51
N LEU A 168 -10.49 8.55 -1.57
CA LEU A 168 -11.91 8.44 -1.92
C LEU A 168 -12.37 9.63 -2.77
N ALA A 169 -11.83 10.82 -2.51
CA ALA A 169 -12.12 12.02 -3.29
C ALA A 169 -11.76 11.83 -4.76
N ASP A 170 -10.54 11.39 -5.04
CA ASP A 170 -10.08 11.08 -6.40
C ASP A 170 -10.90 9.95 -7.04
N LEU A 171 -11.09 8.83 -6.32
CA LEU A 171 -11.88 7.69 -6.79
C LEU A 171 -13.27 8.12 -7.26
N TYR A 172 -14.06 8.75 -6.39
CA TYR A 172 -15.44 9.07 -6.71
C TYR A 172 -15.54 10.21 -7.72
N ALA A 173 -14.63 11.19 -7.70
CA ALA A 173 -14.63 12.26 -8.71
C ALA A 173 -14.42 11.69 -10.11
N ARG A 174 -13.43 10.80 -10.28
CA ARG A 174 -13.15 10.10 -11.54
C ARG A 174 -14.30 9.21 -11.97
N VAL A 175 -14.86 8.41 -11.07
CA VAL A 175 -16.04 7.57 -11.37
C VAL A 175 -17.23 8.41 -11.81
N HIS A 176 -17.47 9.56 -11.19
CA HIS A 176 -18.61 10.42 -11.54
C HIS A 176 -18.41 11.25 -12.82
N LEU A 177 -17.17 11.38 -13.29
CA LEU A 177 -16.80 12.03 -14.55
C LEU A 177 -16.49 11.04 -15.68
N ASP A 178 -16.56 9.73 -15.42
CA ASP A 178 -16.14 8.67 -16.33
C ASP A 178 -14.65 8.76 -16.76
N GLU A 179 -13.79 9.25 -15.85
CA GLU A 179 -12.34 9.46 -16.03
C GLU A 179 -11.48 8.51 -15.16
N THR A 180 -11.94 7.25 -15.02
CA THR A 180 -11.25 6.25 -14.18
C THR A 180 -9.92 5.83 -14.77
N GLU A 181 -8.86 5.88 -13.97
CA GLU A 181 -7.52 5.39 -14.31
C GLU A 181 -7.19 4.11 -13.55
N HIS A 182 -6.25 3.33 -14.09
CA HIS A 182 -5.76 2.14 -13.40
C HIS A 182 -4.93 2.53 -12.17
N ASN A 183 -5.30 2.02 -11.00
CA ASN A 183 -4.57 2.20 -9.76
C ASN A 183 -4.60 0.89 -8.96
N PRO A 184 -3.50 0.10 -8.94
CA PRO A 184 -3.44 -1.19 -8.26
C PRO A 184 -3.67 -1.12 -6.75
N ILE A 185 -3.15 -0.08 -6.09
CA ILE A 185 -3.29 0.09 -4.63
C ILE A 185 -4.74 0.47 -4.27
N LEU A 186 -5.38 1.33 -5.06
CA LEU A 186 -6.80 1.61 -4.89
C LEU A 186 -7.64 0.35 -5.18
N GLY A 187 -7.25 -0.46 -6.16
CA GLY A 187 -7.86 -1.78 -6.41
C GLY A 187 -7.72 -2.72 -5.20
N LEU A 188 -6.55 -2.77 -4.56
CA LEU A 188 -6.33 -3.51 -3.31
C LEU A 188 -7.26 -3.00 -2.21
N TYR A 189 -7.31 -1.67 -2.02
CA TYR A 189 -8.17 -1.04 -1.04
C TYR A 189 -9.65 -1.40 -1.24
N LEU A 190 -10.16 -1.35 -2.47
CA LEU A 190 -11.53 -1.74 -2.80
C LEU A 190 -11.81 -3.24 -2.52
N ARG A 191 -10.81 -4.12 -2.69
CA ARG A 191 -10.94 -5.54 -2.29
C ARG A 191 -11.06 -5.69 -0.78
N VAL A 192 -10.26 -4.94 -0.01
CA VAL A 192 -10.33 -4.93 1.46
C VAL A 192 -11.67 -4.40 1.95
N GLN A 193 -12.13 -3.29 1.36
CA GLN A 193 -13.46 -2.74 1.61
C GLN A 193 -14.58 -3.77 1.34
N SER A 194 -14.39 -4.63 0.33
CA SER A 194 -15.33 -5.71 -0.02
C SER A 194 -15.18 -6.96 0.88
N GLY A 195 -14.36 -6.92 1.92
CA GLY A 195 -14.17 -7.99 2.91
C GLY A 195 -12.87 -8.76 2.80
N TYR A 196 -11.97 -8.44 1.87
CA TYR A 196 -10.69 -9.15 1.78
C TYR A 196 -9.82 -8.91 3.03
N GLY A 197 -9.40 -10.00 3.68
CA GLY A 197 -8.57 -9.94 4.88
C GLY A 197 -9.33 -9.64 6.17
N ASP A 198 -10.67 -9.52 6.12
CA ASP A 198 -11.54 -9.32 7.28
C ASP A 198 -11.11 -8.12 8.16
N LEU A 199 -10.62 -7.04 7.53
CA LEU A 199 -10.07 -5.87 8.23
C LEU A 199 -11.09 -4.80 8.62
N ALA A 200 -12.28 -4.83 8.01
CA ALA A 200 -13.29 -3.80 8.23
C ALA A 200 -14.07 -4.10 9.52
N ASP A 201 -14.16 -3.12 10.41
CA ASP A 201 -14.91 -3.27 11.66
C ASP A 201 -16.43 -3.40 11.40
N ALA A 202 -16.98 -4.57 11.75
CA ALA A 202 -18.41 -4.84 11.64
C ALA A 202 -19.25 -3.90 12.52
N GLY A 203 -18.73 -3.45 13.66
CA GLY A 203 -19.39 -2.46 14.51
C GLY A 203 -19.53 -1.12 13.80
N HIS A 204 -18.43 -0.62 13.24
CA HIS A 204 -18.38 0.60 12.43
C HIS A 204 -19.36 0.57 11.25
N ILE A 205 -19.33 -0.49 10.43
CA ILE A 205 -20.20 -0.63 9.24
C ILE A 205 -21.70 -0.61 9.61
N ASN A 206 -22.05 -1.05 10.82
CA ASN A 206 -23.44 -1.06 11.28
C ASN A 206 -23.87 0.24 11.98
N SER A 207 -22.94 1.17 12.21
CA SER A 207 -23.18 2.43 12.89
C SER A 207 -24.10 3.37 12.11
N LEU A 208 -24.78 4.29 12.81
CA LEU A 208 -25.57 5.34 12.18
C LEU A 208 -24.70 6.31 11.39
N GLY A 209 -23.49 6.63 11.90
CA GLY A 209 -22.53 7.49 11.23
C GLY A 209 -22.14 6.95 9.85
N PHE A 210 -21.81 5.66 9.78
CA PHE A 210 -21.50 5.00 8.50
C PHE A 210 -22.68 4.99 7.53
N LYS A 211 -23.90 4.76 8.01
CA LYS A 211 -25.11 4.83 7.16
C LYS A 211 -25.34 6.22 6.61
N ASN A 212 -25.17 7.26 7.43
CA ASN A 212 -25.28 8.65 6.99
C ASN A 212 -24.21 8.99 5.95
N PHE A 213 -22.97 8.54 6.18
CA PHE A 213 -21.87 8.66 5.23
C PHE A 213 -22.22 8.02 3.87
N LEU A 214 -22.77 6.80 3.87
CA LEU A 214 -23.17 6.12 2.63
C LEU A 214 -24.29 6.86 1.89
N CYS A 215 -25.31 7.37 2.60
CA CYS A 215 -26.36 8.18 1.99
C CYS A 215 -25.79 9.45 1.36
N ASP A 216 -24.89 10.14 2.08
CA ASP A 216 -24.24 11.35 1.58
C ASP A 216 -23.44 11.06 0.29
N LEU A 217 -22.64 10.00 0.31
CA LEU A 217 -21.84 9.54 -0.83
C LEU A 217 -22.70 9.24 -2.07
N GLN A 218 -23.87 8.61 -1.91
CA GLN A 218 -24.79 8.32 -3.02
C GLN A 218 -25.29 9.58 -3.72
N GLU A 219 -25.37 10.70 -2.99
CA GLU A 219 -25.85 11.97 -3.53
C GLU A 219 -24.73 12.82 -4.16
N PHE A 220 -23.45 12.46 -4.01
CA PHE A 220 -22.31 13.26 -4.48
C PHE A 220 -22.39 13.59 -5.97
N LYS A 221 -22.71 12.61 -6.82
CA LYS A 221 -22.80 12.80 -8.27
C LYS A 221 -23.83 13.87 -8.62
N MET A 222 -24.97 13.86 -7.94
CA MET A 222 -26.08 14.79 -8.18
C MET A 222 -25.88 16.14 -7.53
N ARG A 223 -25.26 16.21 -6.35
CA ARG A 223 -25.00 17.48 -5.64
C ARG A 223 -23.91 18.30 -6.31
N TYR A 224 -22.90 17.65 -6.88
CA TYR A 224 -21.71 18.31 -7.41
C TYR A 224 -21.57 18.16 -8.93
N PHE A 225 -22.68 17.90 -9.63
CA PHE A 225 -22.69 17.69 -11.08
C PHE A 225 -22.15 18.88 -11.89
N LEU A 226 -22.25 20.11 -11.35
CA LEU A 226 -21.79 21.36 -11.97
C LEU A 226 -20.26 21.49 -12.06
N PHE A 227 -19.52 20.70 -11.28
CA PHE A 227 -18.05 20.72 -11.28
C PHE A 227 -17.55 19.72 -12.30
N TYR A 228 -17.31 20.17 -13.53
CA TYR A 228 -16.90 19.30 -14.65
C TYR A 228 -15.41 19.04 -14.74
N ARG A 229 -14.59 19.89 -14.11
CA ARG A 229 -13.14 19.68 -14.05
C ARG A 229 -12.82 18.71 -12.93
N LEU A 230 -11.98 17.73 -13.23
CA LEU A 230 -11.57 16.72 -12.27
C LEU A 230 -10.95 17.34 -11.01
N SER A 231 -10.00 18.27 -11.16
CA SER A 231 -9.36 18.97 -10.03
C SER A 231 -10.37 19.59 -9.07
N ASP A 232 -11.32 20.36 -9.61
CA ASP A 232 -12.30 21.11 -8.83
C ASP A 232 -13.24 20.15 -8.09
N ARG A 233 -13.62 19.04 -8.76
CA ARG A 233 -14.46 18.01 -8.15
C ARG A 233 -13.73 17.23 -7.06
N ILE A 234 -12.45 16.92 -7.24
CA ILE A 234 -11.61 16.27 -6.22
C ILE A 234 -11.53 17.14 -4.97
N GLU A 235 -11.27 18.44 -5.12
CA GLU A 235 -11.16 19.36 -3.99
C GLU A 235 -12.46 19.41 -3.17
N ILE A 236 -13.60 19.54 -3.85
CA ILE A 236 -14.91 19.57 -3.18
C ILE A 236 -15.22 18.25 -2.49
N TYR A 237 -14.87 17.12 -3.12
CA TYR A 237 -15.08 15.81 -2.50
C TYR A 237 -14.19 15.66 -1.28
N ARG A 238 -12.93 16.12 -1.36
CA ARG A 238 -11.99 16.09 -0.24
C ARG A 238 -12.54 16.89 0.95
N ASP A 239 -13.04 18.10 0.71
CA ASP A 239 -13.64 18.93 1.76
C ASP A 239 -14.84 18.21 2.41
N ARG A 240 -15.74 17.64 1.59
CA ARG A 240 -16.92 16.93 2.09
C ARG A 240 -16.55 15.65 2.85
N PHE A 241 -15.56 14.90 2.37
CA PHE A 241 -15.05 13.72 3.05
C PHE A 241 -14.39 14.08 4.40
N LEU A 242 -13.69 15.21 4.46
CA LEU A 242 -13.10 15.72 5.71
C LEU A 242 -14.19 16.16 6.70
N GLU A 243 -15.27 16.79 6.25
CA GLU A 243 -16.44 17.11 7.09
C GLU A 243 -17.03 15.83 7.70
N ASN A 244 -17.32 14.82 6.88
CA ASN A 244 -17.85 13.53 7.34
C ASN A 244 -16.91 12.86 8.34
N TYR A 245 -15.60 12.86 8.08
CA TYR A 245 -14.58 12.35 9.00
C TYR A 245 -14.63 13.04 10.37
N ASN A 246 -14.75 14.37 10.38
CA ASN A 246 -14.85 15.15 11.62
C ASN A 246 -16.16 14.90 12.38
N GLU A 247 -17.28 14.69 11.68
CA GLU A 247 -18.57 14.38 12.29
C GLU A 247 -18.60 13.00 12.94
N MET A 248 -18.05 11.99 12.26
CA MET A 248 -17.93 10.63 12.80
C MET A 248 -17.12 10.63 14.10
N ASN A 249 -15.96 11.31 14.10
CA ASN A 249 -15.07 11.38 15.26
C ASN A 249 -15.60 12.22 16.43
N LYS A 250 -16.48 13.20 16.19
CA LYS A 250 -17.16 13.94 17.27
C LYS A 250 -18.17 13.08 18.03
N THR A 251 -18.71 12.05 17.39
CA THR A 251 -19.76 11.20 17.96
C THR A 251 -19.18 10.15 18.93
N THR A 252 -17.90 9.80 18.79
CA THR A 252 -17.19 8.78 19.58
C THR A 252 -16.73 9.28 20.97
N ILE A 253 -16.74 10.60 21.24
CA ILE A 253 -16.32 11.20 22.53
C ILE A 253 -17.53 11.44 23.46
N ARG A 254 -18.48 10.51 23.54
CA ARG A 254 -19.60 10.57 24.51
C ARG A 254 -19.78 9.27 25.27
#